data_AF-A0A1W9TWX9-F1
#
_entry.id   AF-A0A1W9TWX9-F1
#
_cell.length_a   1.000
_cell.length_b   1.000
_cell.length_c   1.000
_cell.angle_alpha   90.00
_cell.angle_beta   90.00
_cell.angle_gamma   90.00
#
_symmetry.space_group_name_H-M   'P 1'
#
loop_
_entity.id
_entity.type
_entity.pdbx_description
1 polymer ?
#
loop_
_entity_poly.entity_id
_entity_poly.type
_entity_poly.pdbx_seq_one_letter_code
_entity_poly.pdbx_strand_id
1 'polypeptide(L)'
;MNEHKLEYKSARKLFMQWFNKNLKSFPGIRIKNENNTFRFKGMHPDIEFQVGFIDIDVIFYHEGKCWDIILVADLPEIEKEDDAYFCKECFKQTGKKEIYDSAEAILEDHTVKSLRRWIRRNLRAEKKVLFFKDPGVSWVEICDEGEVEMRIKSIKEEDNGLAISLKPMILER
;
A
#
# COMPACT_ATOMS: atom_id res chain seq x y z
N MET A 1 -11.44 -29.28 -3.88
CA MET A 1 -11.40 -28.53 -2.60
C MET A 1 -10.00 -27.92 -2.52
N ASN A 2 -9.92 -26.58 -2.45
CA ASN A 2 -8.79 -25.76 -2.90
C ASN A 2 -7.51 -25.90 -2.07
N GLU A 3 -6.49 -26.56 -2.61
CA GLU A 3 -5.12 -26.56 -2.05
C GLU A 3 -4.52 -25.14 -2.03
N HIS A 4 -4.85 -24.30 -3.01
CA HIS A 4 -4.46 -22.89 -3.05
C HIS A 4 -4.94 -22.07 -1.83
N LYS A 5 -6.05 -22.43 -1.16
CA LYS A 5 -6.57 -21.64 -0.03
C LYS A 5 -5.76 -21.79 1.26
N LEU A 6 -4.97 -22.85 1.40
CA LEU A 6 -4.16 -23.08 2.60
C LEU A 6 -2.87 -22.24 2.61
N GLU A 7 -2.30 -21.99 1.44
CA GLU A 7 -1.02 -21.27 1.30
C GLU A 7 -1.16 -19.75 1.52
N TYR A 8 -2.15 -19.07 0.93
CA TYR A 8 -2.33 -17.61 1.13
C TYR A 8 -2.73 -17.24 2.56
N LYS A 9 -3.43 -18.13 3.29
CA LYS A 9 -3.71 -17.93 4.73
C LYS A 9 -2.41 -17.78 5.52
N SER A 10 -1.31 -18.37 5.05
CA SER A 10 0.01 -18.23 5.68
C SER A 10 0.62 -16.85 5.41
N ALA A 11 0.64 -16.36 4.16
CA ALA A 11 1.26 -15.09 3.79
C ALA A 11 0.62 -13.89 4.51
N ARG A 12 -0.71 -13.82 4.54
CA ARG A 12 -1.44 -12.78 5.29
C ARG A 12 -1.10 -12.84 6.78
N LYS A 13 -1.14 -14.03 7.38
CA LYS A 13 -0.85 -14.22 8.80
C LYS A 13 0.60 -13.82 9.12
N LEU A 14 1.55 -14.22 8.28
CA LEU A 14 2.95 -13.88 8.39
C LEU A 14 3.17 -12.37 8.26
N PHE A 15 2.55 -11.71 7.28
CA PHE A 15 2.60 -10.26 7.16
C PHE A 15 2.05 -9.57 8.41
N MET A 16 0.89 -9.99 8.90
CA MET A 16 0.31 -9.43 10.12
C MET A 16 1.21 -9.65 11.34
N GLN A 17 1.84 -10.82 11.48
CA GLN A 17 2.80 -11.09 12.57
C GLN A 17 4.03 -10.20 12.46
N TRP A 18 4.64 -10.15 11.28
CA TRP A 18 5.76 -9.27 10.98
C TRP A 18 5.40 -7.82 11.27
N PHE A 19 4.24 -7.35 10.81
CA PHE A 19 3.80 -5.98 10.93
C PHE A 19 3.53 -5.59 12.39
N ASN A 20 2.85 -6.44 13.17
CA ASN A 20 2.65 -6.19 14.60
C ASN A 20 4.00 -6.13 15.36
N LYS A 21 4.97 -6.99 15.00
CA LYS A 21 6.33 -6.97 15.61
C LYS A 21 7.10 -5.70 15.23
N ASN A 22 6.91 -5.20 14.02
CA ASN A 22 7.68 -4.08 13.46
C ASN A 22 6.92 -2.75 13.44
N LEU A 23 5.72 -2.67 14.01
CA LEU A 23 4.81 -1.52 13.90
C LEU A 23 5.49 -0.20 14.25
N LYS A 24 6.30 -0.16 15.32
CA LYS A 24 7.02 1.04 15.78
C LYS A 24 8.03 1.58 14.75
N SER A 25 8.57 0.70 13.91
CA SER A 25 9.52 1.05 12.85
C SER A 25 8.83 1.44 11.54
N PHE A 26 7.52 1.22 11.45
CA PHE A 26 6.77 1.49 10.24
C PHE A 26 6.39 2.99 10.21
N PRO A 27 6.77 3.72 9.16
CA PRO A 27 6.62 5.18 9.12
C PRO A 27 5.14 5.59 9.21
N GLY A 28 4.81 6.50 10.15
CA GLY A 28 3.53 7.22 10.20
C GLY A 28 2.29 6.46 10.68
N ILE A 29 2.33 5.13 10.81
CA ILE A 29 1.17 4.34 11.27
C ILE A 29 1.09 4.39 12.80
N ARG A 30 -0.06 4.78 13.35
CA ARG A 30 -0.23 4.85 14.81
C ARG A 30 -1.58 4.33 15.33
N ILE A 31 -2.45 3.80 14.48
CA ILE A 31 -3.73 3.20 14.91
C ILE A 31 -3.89 1.83 14.28
N LYS A 32 -4.04 0.80 15.12
CA LYS A 32 -4.54 -0.52 14.73
C LYS A 32 -6.05 -0.52 14.93
N ASN A 33 -6.81 -0.69 13.85
CA ASN A 33 -8.25 -0.86 13.91
C ASN A 33 -8.60 -2.36 14.02
N GLU A 34 -9.89 -2.65 14.21
CA GLU A 34 -10.44 -3.99 14.04
C GLU A 34 -10.30 -4.43 12.57
N ASN A 35 -10.20 -5.74 12.31
CA ASN A 35 -10.25 -6.34 10.96
C ASN A 35 -9.04 -6.13 10.01
N ASN A 36 -7.80 -6.10 10.53
CA ASN A 36 -6.56 -6.03 9.71
C ASN A 36 -6.40 -4.70 8.94
N THR A 37 -6.94 -3.63 9.50
CA THR A 37 -6.78 -2.28 8.96
C THR A 37 -5.92 -1.40 9.87
N PHE A 38 -5.15 -0.50 9.26
CA PHE A 38 -4.19 0.36 9.96
C PHE A 38 -4.23 1.77 9.41
N ARG A 39 -4.38 2.78 10.28
CA ARG A 39 -4.44 4.18 9.85
C ARG A 39 -3.17 4.94 10.20
N PHE A 40 -2.81 5.86 9.31
CA PHE A 40 -1.83 6.87 9.60
C PHE A 40 -2.43 7.94 10.52
N LYS A 41 -1.72 8.30 11.59
CA LYS A 41 -2.21 9.32 12.53
C LYS A 41 -1.73 10.70 12.09
N GLY A 42 -2.68 11.62 11.93
CA GLY A 42 -2.39 13.02 11.62
C GLY A 42 -2.27 13.32 10.13
N MET A 43 -2.66 12.39 9.26
CA MET A 43 -2.92 12.68 7.85
C MET A 43 -4.36 13.20 7.70
N HIS A 44 -4.54 14.26 6.92
CA HIS A 44 -5.86 14.64 6.44
C HIS A 44 -5.78 14.97 4.95
N PRO A 45 -6.66 14.39 4.12
CA PRO A 45 -7.50 13.19 4.31
C PRO A 45 -6.77 11.97 4.89
N ASP A 46 -7.57 11.03 5.39
CA ASP A 46 -7.11 9.82 6.06
C ASP A 46 -6.58 8.81 5.04
N ILE A 47 -5.49 8.11 5.40
CA ILE A 47 -4.96 6.98 4.64
C ILE A 47 -5.01 5.74 5.53
N GLU A 48 -5.51 4.64 4.97
CA GLU A 48 -5.65 3.34 5.62
C GLU A 48 -4.90 2.26 4.83
N PHE A 49 -4.24 1.34 5.53
CA PHE A 49 -3.84 0.05 4.97
C PHE A 49 -4.89 -0.97 5.31
N GLN A 50 -5.35 -1.73 4.31
CA GLN A 50 -6.16 -2.90 4.51
C GLN A 50 -5.39 -4.13 4.04
N VAL A 51 -5.18 -5.10 4.94
CA VAL A 51 -4.52 -6.36 4.58
C VAL A 51 -5.58 -7.37 4.15
N GLY A 52 -5.68 -7.56 2.85
CA GLY A 52 -6.56 -8.49 2.17
C GLY A 52 -6.09 -9.94 2.27
N PHE A 53 -6.55 -10.78 1.34
CA PHE A 53 -6.19 -12.20 1.31
C PHE A 53 -4.87 -12.44 0.56
N ILE A 54 -4.65 -11.70 -0.53
CA ILE A 54 -3.51 -11.82 -1.42
C ILE A 54 -2.74 -10.51 -1.56
N ASP A 55 -3.20 -9.43 -0.93
CA ASP A 55 -2.76 -8.08 -1.19
C ASP A 55 -2.86 -7.20 0.06
N ILE A 56 -2.27 -6.01 -0.07
CA ILE A 56 -2.38 -4.90 0.85
C ILE A 56 -2.83 -3.70 0.04
N ASP A 57 -4.01 -3.20 0.37
CA ASP A 57 -4.57 -2.00 -0.22
C ASP A 57 -4.17 -0.77 0.61
N VAL A 58 -3.73 0.28 -0.07
CA VAL A 58 -3.61 1.63 0.50
C VAL A 58 -4.81 2.42 0.03
N ILE A 59 -5.72 2.65 0.97
CA ILE A 59 -7.03 3.23 0.72
C ILE A 59 -7.04 4.67 1.20
N PHE A 60 -7.61 5.52 0.37
CA PHE A 60 -7.70 6.94 0.64
C PHE A 60 -9.12 7.34 1.01
N TYR A 61 -9.27 8.01 2.17
CA TYR A 61 -10.55 8.42 2.72
C TYR A 61 -10.62 9.94 2.88
N HIS A 62 -11.66 10.56 2.34
CA HIS A 62 -11.94 11.98 2.54
C HIS A 62 -13.38 12.19 3.00
N GLU A 63 -13.54 12.99 4.05
CA GLU A 63 -14.82 13.24 4.73
C GLU A 63 -15.57 11.95 5.14
N GLY A 64 -14.81 10.96 5.62
CA GLY A 64 -15.36 9.66 6.05
C GLY A 64 -15.79 8.73 4.92
N LYS A 65 -15.56 9.09 3.65
CA LYS A 65 -15.86 8.25 2.48
C LYS A 65 -14.58 7.70 1.86
N CYS A 66 -14.61 6.43 1.45
CA CYS A 66 -13.56 5.87 0.60
C CYS A 66 -13.67 6.51 -0.78
N TRP A 67 -12.57 7.07 -1.27
CA TRP A 67 -12.50 7.70 -2.59
C TRP A 67 -11.80 6.82 -3.60
N ASP A 68 -10.69 6.19 -3.21
CA ASP A 68 -9.86 5.41 -4.13
C ASP A 68 -8.90 4.47 -3.39
N ILE A 69 -8.39 3.47 -4.12
CA ILE A 69 -7.25 2.63 -3.75
C ILE A 69 -6.03 3.13 -4.53
N ILE A 70 -5.11 3.80 -3.84
CA ILE A 70 -3.98 4.50 -4.46
C ILE A 70 -2.73 3.63 -4.62
N LEU A 71 -2.72 2.47 -3.97
CA LEU A 71 -1.68 1.46 -4.15
C LEU A 71 -2.24 0.11 -3.75
N VAL A 72 -1.94 -0.91 -4.56
CA VAL A 72 -2.11 -2.31 -4.22
C VAL A 72 -0.71 -2.92 -4.17
N ALA A 73 -0.38 -3.61 -3.09
CA ALA A 73 0.87 -4.34 -2.94
C ALA A 73 0.58 -5.82 -2.72
N ASP A 74 1.00 -6.66 -3.66
CA ASP A 74 0.77 -8.09 -3.60
C ASP A 74 1.54 -8.74 -2.42
N LEU A 75 0.90 -9.75 -1.82
CA LEU A 75 1.52 -10.68 -0.91
C LEU A 75 2.05 -11.87 -1.71
N PRO A 76 3.35 -12.18 -1.65
CA PRO A 76 3.95 -13.24 -2.45
C PRO A 76 3.41 -14.62 -2.05
N GLU A 77 3.29 -15.49 -3.06
CA GLU A 77 3.14 -16.93 -2.85
C GLU A 77 4.48 -17.53 -2.39
N ILE A 78 4.55 -17.93 -1.12
CA ILE A 78 5.75 -18.50 -0.50
C ILE A 78 5.65 -20.01 -0.46
N GLU A 79 6.71 -20.69 -0.92
CA GLU A 79 6.87 -22.14 -0.81
C GLU A 79 8.08 -22.48 0.07
N LYS A 80 7.99 -23.61 0.78
CA LYS A 80 9.09 -24.19 1.55
C LYS A 80 9.53 -25.49 0.89
N GLU A 81 10.82 -25.65 0.68
CA GLU A 81 11.45 -26.87 0.18
C GLU A 81 12.66 -27.17 1.06
N ASP A 82 12.67 -28.34 1.69
CA ASP A 82 13.64 -28.71 2.74
C ASP A 82 13.74 -27.65 3.86
N ASP A 83 14.91 -27.02 3.99
CA ASP A 83 15.22 -25.97 4.96
C ASP A 83 15.27 -24.56 4.33
N ALA A 84 14.76 -24.42 3.11
CA ALA A 84 14.78 -23.20 2.33
C ALA A 84 13.37 -22.71 1.98
N TYR A 85 13.25 -21.40 1.76
CA TYR A 85 12.03 -20.76 1.27
C TYR A 85 12.28 -20.10 -0.08
N PHE A 86 11.26 -20.08 -0.96
CA PHE A 86 11.32 -19.33 -2.21
C PHE A 86 9.96 -18.75 -2.60
N CYS A 87 9.97 -17.76 -3.49
CA CYS A 87 8.76 -17.16 -4.05
C CYS A 87 8.32 -17.92 -5.32
N LYS A 88 7.10 -18.47 -5.33
CA LYS A 88 6.55 -19.21 -6.49
C LYS A 88 6.47 -18.34 -7.74
N GLU A 89 6.12 -17.06 -7.58
CA GLU A 89 5.97 -16.13 -8.69
C GLU A 89 7.31 -15.80 -9.34
N CYS A 90 8.36 -15.54 -8.54
CA CYS A 90 9.71 -15.33 -9.06
C CYS A 90 10.23 -16.56 -9.80
N PHE A 91 9.97 -17.76 -9.27
CA PHE A 91 10.33 -19.00 -9.95
C PHE A 91 9.58 -19.15 -11.28
N LYS A 92 8.26 -18.89 -11.31
CA LYS A 92 7.45 -18.92 -12.53
C LYS A 92 7.96 -17.93 -13.59
N GLN A 93 8.39 -16.73 -13.18
CA GLN A 93 8.85 -15.68 -14.09
C GLN A 93 10.27 -15.91 -14.63
N THR A 94 11.19 -16.39 -13.79
CA THR A 94 12.63 -16.44 -14.12
C THR A 94 13.15 -17.85 -14.38
N GLY A 95 12.41 -18.88 -13.99
CA GLY A 95 12.86 -20.27 -13.97
C GLY A 95 13.95 -20.56 -12.93
N LYS A 96 14.30 -19.60 -12.06
CA LYS A 96 15.34 -19.73 -11.04
C LYS A 96 14.73 -19.59 -9.64
N LYS A 97 15.07 -20.53 -8.74
CA LYS A 97 14.71 -20.46 -7.33
C LYS A 97 15.70 -19.56 -6.62
N GLU A 98 15.31 -18.33 -6.33
CA GLU A 98 16.01 -17.51 -5.36
C GLU A 98 15.65 -18.02 -3.96
N ILE A 99 16.67 -18.36 -3.18
CA ILE A 99 16.52 -19.03 -1.87
C ILE A 99 16.62 -18.00 -0.76
N TYR A 100 15.68 -18.08 0.18
CA TYR A 100 15.57 -17.25 1.36
C TYR A 100 15.62 -18.09 2.62
N ASP A 101 16.26 -17.55 3.67
CA ASP A 101 16.40 -18.22 4.96
C ASP A 101 15.08 -18.30 5.76
N SER A 102 14.09 -17.46 5.41
CA SER A 102 12.77 -17.48 6.04
C SER A 102 11.67 -16.90 5.14
N ALA A 103 10.41 -17.24 5.45
CA ALA A 103 9.26 -16.65 4.77
C ALA A 103 9.15 -15.13 5.01
N GLU A 104 9.52 -14.65 6.20
CA GLU A 104 9.57 -13.21 6.49
C GLU A 104 10.60 -12.47 5.64
N ALA A 105 11.71 -13.11 5.28
CA ALA A 105 12.70 -12.49 4.38
C ALA A 105 12.09 -12.23 2.99
N ILE A 106 11.26 -13.15 2.48
CA ILE A 106 10.54 -12.98 1.23
C ILE A 106 9.54 -11.83 1.34
N LEU A 107 8.72 -11.80 2.40
CA LEU A 107 7.77 -10.70 2.65
C LEU A 107 8.46 -9.35 2.77
N GLU A 108 9.61 -9.30 3.46
CA GLU A 108 10.38 -8.07 3.60
C GLU A 108 10.81 -7.56 2.22
N ASP A 109 11.34 -8.45 1.39
CA ASP A 109 11.90 -8.09 0.09
C ASP A 109 10.83 -7.68 -0.93
N HIS A 110 9.76 -8.47 -1.04
CA HIS A 110 8.76 -8.30 -2.10
C HIS A 110 7.73 -7.22 -1.77
N THR A 111 7.25 -7.19 -0.52
CA THR A 111 6.10 -6.38 -0.14
C THR A 111 6.52 -5.21 0.74
N VAL A 112 7.19 -5.47 1.87
CA VAL A 112 7.44 -4.46 2.90
C VAL A 112 8.39 -3.37 2.42
N LYS A 113 9.52 -3.72 1.79
CA LYS A 113 10.49 -2.74 1.29
C LYS A 113 9.85 -1.80 0.28
N SER A 114 9.04 -2.33 -0.63
CA SER A 114 8.29 -1.58 -1.63
C SER A 114 7.28 -0.62 -0.98
N LEU A 115 6.48 -1.11 -0.03
CA LEU A 115 5.55 -0.28 0.74
C LEU A 115 6.27 0.84 1.50
N ARG A 116 7.33 0.52 2.25
CA ARG A 116 8.13 1.51 3.00
C ARG A 116 8.70 2.58 2.07
N ARG A 117 9.21 2.17 0.90
CA ARG A 117 9.75 3.09 -0.10
C ARG A 117 8.66 4.00 -0.65
N TRP A 118 7.51 3.45 -0.99
CA TRP A 118 6.36 4.22 -1.46
C TRP A 118 5.90 5.24 -0.41
N ILE A 119 5.74 4.82 0.84
CA ILE A 119 5.32 5.71 1.95
C ILE A 119 6.29 6.87 2.12
N ARG A 120 7.59 6.57 2.21
CA ARG A 120 8.62 7.61 2.37
C ARG A 120 8.67 8.57 1.19
N ARG A 121 8.35 8.11 -0.02
CA ARG A 121 8.33 8.93 -1.23
C ARG A 121 7.10 9.82 -1.30
N ASN A 122 5.92 9.28 -0.98
CA ASN A 122 4.63 9.89 -1.31
C ASN A 122 3.94 10.56 -0.11
N LEU A 123 4.23 10.13 1.11
CA LEU A 123 3.55 10.64 2.29
C LEU A 123 4.42 11.64 3.02
N ARG A 124 4.81 12.71 2.31
CA ARG A 124 5.70 13.77 2.81
C ARG A 124 5.01 15.14 2.84
N ALA A 125 5.59 16.07 3.60
CA ALA A 125 5.10 17.43 3.75
C ALA A 125 5.09 18.24 2.44
N GLU A 126 5.89 17.87 1.44
CA GLU A 126 5.96 18.59 0.15
C GLU A 126 5.01 18.01 -0.91
N LYS A 127 4.37 16.86 -0.60
CA LYS A 127 3.44 16.19 -1.51
C LYS A 127 2.04 16.76 -1.37
N LYS A 128 1.32 16.82 -2.48
CA LYS A 128 -0.10 17.16 -2.56
C LYS A 128 -0.86 15.94 -3.03
N VAL A 129 -2.13 15.86 -2.65
CA VAL A 129 -3.07 14.92 -3.24
C VAL A 129 -4.14 15.67 -3.96
N LEU A 130 -4.46 15.15 -5.13
CA LEU A 130 -5.45 15.67 -6.05
C LEU A 130 -6.59 14.66 -6.12
N PHE A 131 -7.80 15.20 -6.16
CA PHE A 131 -9.02 14.43 -6.28
C PHE A 131 -9.59 14.66 -7.66
N PHE A 132 -9.96 13.56 -8.30
CA PHE A 132 -10.56 13.61 -9.60
C PHE A 132 -11.83 12.80 -9.59
N LYS A 133 -12.81 13.30 -10.33
CA LYS A 133 -14.12 12.68 -10.45
C LYS A 133 -14.65 12.93 -11.85
N ASP A 134 -15.07 11.85 -12.47
CA ASP A 134 -15.73 11.80 -13.76
C ASP A 134 -17.02 10.96 -13.59
N PRO A 135 -18.04 11.05 -14.45
CA PRO A 135 -19.26 10.26 -14.29
C PRO A 135 -18.98 8.75 -14.20
N GLY A 136 -19.10 8.22 -12.98
CA GLY A 136 -18.91 6.80 -12.69
C GLY A 136 -17.53 6.41 -12.18
N VAL A 137 -16.56 7.33 -12.11
CA VAL A 137 -15.22 7.04 -11.58
C VAL A 137 -14.68 8.19 -10.73
N SER A 138 -13.99 7.84 -9.65
CA SER A 138 -13.16 8.76 -8.87
C SER A 138 -11.78 8.17 -8.73
N TRP A 139 -10.76 9.03 -8.76
CA TRP A 139 -9.40 8.59 -8.48
C TRP A 139 -8.62 9.68 -7.76
N VAL A 140 -7.51 9.26 -7.18
CA VAL A 140 -6.67 10.07 -6.33
C VAL A 140 -5.22 10.01 -6.82
N GLU A 141 -4.58 11.15 -7.00
CA GLU A 141 -3.17 11.22 -7.36
C GLU A 141 -2.35 11.93 -6.29
N ILE A 142 -1.15 11.41 -6.00
CA ILE A 142 -0.17 12.08 -5.16
C ILE A 142 0.93 12.68 -6.05
N CYS A 143 1.11 13.99 -6.01
CA CYS A 143 2.09 14.70 -6.84
C CYS A 143 2.95 15.67 -6.01
N ASP A 144 4.02 16.18 -6.61
CA ASP A 144 4.77 17.28 -6.00
C ASP A 144 3.98 18.60 -6.12
N GLU A 145 4.17 19.51 -5.17
CA GLU A 145 3.49 20.82 -5.16
C GLU A 145 3.67 21.60 -6.48
N GLY A 146 4.86 21.55 -7.07
CA GLY A 146 5.15 22.20 -8.35
C GLY A 146 4.45 21.57 -9.56
N GLU A 147 3.86 20.38 -9.41
CA GLU A 147 3.17 19.66 -10.49
C GLU A 147 1.66 19.90 -10.49
N VAL A 148 1.10 20.48 -9.43
CA VAL A 148 -0.35 20.59 -9.21
C VAL A 148 -1.07 21.25 -10.38
N GLU A 149 -0.62 22.44 -10.82
CA GLU A 149 -1.28 23.17 -11.89
C GLU A 149 -1.28 22.40 -13.21
N MET A 150 -0.17 21.73 -13.52
CA MET A 150 -0.03 20.93 -14.73
C MET A 150 -0.96 19.73 -14.69
N ARG A 151 -1.06 19.05 -13.54
CA ARG A 151 -1.96 17.90 -13.35
C ARG A 151 -3.42 18.29 -13.50
N ILE A 152 -3.83 19.39 -12.88
CA ILE A 152 -5.20 19.91 -13.00
C ILE A 152 -5.52 20.27 -14.46
N LYS A 153 -4.61 20.98 -15.16
CA LYS A 153 -4.82 21.37 -16.57
C LYS A 153 -4.82 20.19 -17.56
N SER A 154 -4.21 19.06 -17.19
CA SER A 154 -4.14 17.88 -18.06
C SER A 154 -5.47 17.13 -18.19
N ILE A 155 -6.43 17.41 -17.30
CA ILE A 155 -7.80 16.90 -17.36
C ILE A 155 -8.63 17.95 -18.10
N LYS A 156 -9.34 17.51 -19.15
CA LYS A 156 -9.97 18.38 -20.14
C LYS A 156 -11.11 19.19 -19.53
N GLU A 157 -11.41 20.34 -20.14
CA GLU A 157 -12.45 21.30 -19.73
C GLU A 157 -13.90 20.72 -19.69
N GLU A 158 -14.13 19.49 -20.16
CA GLU A 158 -15.45 18.83 -20.16
C GLU A 158 -15.72 17.98 -18.90
N ASP A 159 -14.71 17.78 -18.06
CA ASP A 159 -14.79 16.95 -16.86
C ASP A 159 -14.86 17.84 -15.60
N ASN A 160 -15.89 17.66 -14.77
CA ASN A 160 -16.11 18.44 -13.53
C ASN A 160 -15.13 18.03 -12.40
N GLY A 161 -13.83 18.25 -12.60
CA GLY A 161 -12.78 17.97 -11.61
C GLY A 161 -12.76 18.98 -10.46
N LEU A 162 -12.88 18.50 -9.22
CA LEU A 162 -12.71 19.31 -8.00
C LEU A 162 -11.34 19.04 -7.36
N ALA A 163 -10.39 19.96 -7.51
CA ALA A 163 -9.08 19.84 -6.88
C ALA A 163 -9.12 20.36 -5.43
N ILE A 164 -8.95 19.48 -4.44
CA ILE A 164 -8.76 19.86 -3.03
C ILE A 164 -7.30 19.64 -2.68
N SER A 165 -6.60 20.70 -2.26
CA SER A 165 -5.24 20.58 -1.72
C SER A 165 -5.29 19.79 -0.43
N LEU A 166 -4.54 18.68 -0.33
CA LEU A 166 -4.31 18.16 1.00
C LEU A 166 -3.26 18.90 1.80
N LYS A 167 -3.55 18.97 3.10
CA LYS A 167 -2.64 19.48 4.12
C LYS A 167 -1.83 18.29 4.59
N PRO A 168 -0.57 18.16 4.14
CA PRO A 168 0.19 16.96 4.45
C PRO A 168 0.56 16.91 5.94
N MET A 169 0.71 15.69 6.41
CA MET A 169 1.20 15.38 7.73
C MET A 169 2.68 15.78 7.84
N ILE A 170 3.02 16.51 8.91
CA ILE A 170 4.40 16.72 9.29
C ILE A 170 4.91 15.37 9.81
N LEU A 171 5.65 14.64 8.98
CA LEU A 171 6.52 13.56 9.46
C LEU A 171 7.69 14.24 10.18
N GLU A 172 7.52 14.53 11.47
CA GLU A 172 8.64 14.98 12.30
C GLU A 172 9.74 13.92 12.26
N ARG A 173 10.97 14.39 12.00
CA ARG A 173 12.19 13.59 11.84
C ARG A 173 12.57 12.84 13.11
#